data_AF-A0AAV5YME0-F1
#
_entry.id   AF-A0AAV5YME0-F1
#
_cell.length_a   1.000
_cell.length_b   1.000
_cell.length_c   1.000
_cell.angle_alpha   90.00
_cell.angle_beta   90.00
_cell.angle_gamma   90.00
#
_symmetry.space_group_name_H-M   'P 1'
#
loop_
_entity.id
_entity.type
_entity.pdbx_description
1 polymer ?
#
loop_
_entity_poly.entity_id
_entity_poly.type
_entity_poly.pdbx_seq_one_letter_code
_entity_poly.pdbx_strand_id
1 'polypeptide(L)'
;MSHVRMTPITDAKAWRGETLARETSWIVTLTEAEIADIDRALATAKASSLGLEAIQREHFPLTVMRAKLEQAVTEMYDGRGFVVLRGLPVRRYSDDDVGLIFWGFGRYMGTPLYQNPQGELLGHVYDHGRTYGNIDVRGYETNAYLPYHTDAGDMVGLLCLRRSLEGGL
;
A
#
# COMPACT_ATOMS: atom_id res chain seq x y z
N MET A 1 15.09 -33.49 8.45
CA MET A 1 15.16 -32.85 9.79
C MET A 1 14.51 -31.49 9.68
N SER A 2 13.50 -31.16 10.50
CA SER A 2 12.96 -29.79 10.54
C SER A 2 13.97 -28.90 11.25
N HIS A 3 14.52 -27.92 10.55
CA HIS A 3 15.41 -26.91 11.12
C HIS A 3 14.58 -25.92 11.96
N VAL A 4 14.23 -26.32 13.18
CA VAL A 4 13.51 -25.43 14.11
C VAL A 4 14.53 -24.48 14.74
N ARG A 5 14.32 -23.17 14.55
CA ARG A 5 15.14 -22.13 15.17
C ARG A 5 14.78 -22.03 16.67
N MET A 6 15.76 -22.30 17.53
CA MET A 6 15.60 -22.27 19.00
C MET A 6 16.18 -21.01 19.65
N THR A 7 16.74 -20.10 18.85
CA THR A 7 17.28 -18.81 19.32
C THR A 7 16.35 -17.66 18.91
N PRO A 8 16.25 -16.60 19.72
CA PRO A 8 15.44 -15.43 19.37
C PRO A 8 15.81 -14.85 17.99
N ILE A 9 14.79 -14.31 17.32
CA ILE A 9 14.98 -13.46 16.14
C ILE A 9 15.33 -12.06 16.64
N THR A 10 16.40 -11.47 16.10
CA THR A 10 16.97 -10.20 16.56
C THR A 10 17.28 -9.24 15.41
N ASP A 11 16.76 -9.51 14.22
CA ASP A 11 16.89 -8.60 13.08
C ASP A 11 15.96 -7.39 13.21
N ALA A 12 16.01 -6.49 12.22
CA ALA A 12 15.24 -5.26 12.23
C ALA A 12 13.71 -5.48 12.27
N LYS A 13 13.21 -6.67 11.91
CA LYS A 13 11.78 -7.02 11.95
C LYS A 13 11.32 -7.47 13.33
N ALA A 14 12.26 -7.77 14.25
CA ALA A 14 11.98 -8.20 15.61
C ALA A 14 11.67 -7.02 16.56
N TRP A 15 10.70 -6.18 16.20
CA TRP A 15 10.29 -5.04 17.01
C TRP A 15 9.05 -5.34 17.87
N ARG A 16 8.79 -4.48 18.87
CA ARG A 16 7.57 -4.47 19.68
C ARG A 16 6.83 -3.14 19.48
N GLY A 17 5.51 -3.17 19.59
CA GLY A 17 4.67 -1.96 19.42
C GLY A 17 5.08 -0.81 20.34
N GLU A 18 5.49 -1.11 21.57
CA GLU A 18 5.98 -0.11 22.54
C GLU A 18 7.23 0.65 22.06
N THR A 19 8.11 -0.03 21.31
CA THR A 19 9.30 0.60 20.72
C THR A 19 8.88 1.53 19.59
N LEU A 20 8.05 1.04 18.65
CA LEU A 20 7.60 1.83 17.50
C LEU A 20 6.73 3.03 17.89
N ALA A 21 5.98 2.93 18.98
CA ALA A 21 5.14 4.02 19.49
C ALA A 21 5.97 5.27 19.89
N ARG A 22 7.27 5.12 20.12
CA ARG A 22 8.19 6.20 20.51
C ARG A 22 9.03 6.71 19.34
N GLU A 23 8.85 6.15 18.15
CA GLU A 23 9.61 6.47 16.96
C GLU A 23 8.69 6.98 15.85
N THR A 24 9.23 7.83 14.99
CA THR A 24 8.57 8.27 13.75
C THR A 24 9.39 7.93 12.51
N SER A 25 10.48 7.18 12.68
CA SER A 25 11.38 6.70 11.62
C SER A 25 10.62 5.94 10.52
N TRP A 26 9.50 5.30 10.88
CA TRP A 26 8.63 4.56 9.98
C TRP A 26 7.62 5.41 9.20
N ILE A 27 7.56 6.71 9.47
CA ILE A 27 6.71 7.68 8.79
C ILE A 27 7.57 8.50 7.84
N VAL A 28 7.41 8.28 6.54
CA VAL A 28 8.13 9.01 5.50
C VAL A 28 7.19 10.03 4.89
N THR A 29 7.47 11.31 5.11
CA THR A 29 6.63 12.40 4.60
C THR A 29 7.04 12.78 3.17
N LEU A 30 6.05 12.96 2.29
CA LEU A 30 6.24 13.42 0.93
C LEU A 30 6.54 14.92 0.92
N THR A 31 7.55 15.30 0.17
CA THR A 31 7.94 16.68 -0.10
C THR A 31 7.14 17.26 -1.25
N GLU A 32 7.12 18.58 -1.38
CA GLU A 32 6.48 19.25 -2.52
C GLU A 32 7.08 18.83 -3.86
N ALA A 33 8.39 18.61 -3.91
CA ALA A 33 9.08 18.16 -5.13
C ALA A 33 8.63 16.76 -5.57
N GLU A 34 8.41 15.85 -4.61
CA GLU A 34 7.91 14.51 -4.89
C GLU A 34 6.43 14.53 -5.27
N ILE A 35 5.62 15.38 -4.64
CA ILE A 35 4.22 15.58 -5.03
C ILE A 35 4.14 16.11 -6.46
N ALA A 36 4.96 17.11 -6.81
CA ALA A 36 5.03 17.63 -8.18
C ALA A 36 5.52 16.57 -9.20
N ASP A 37 6.36 15.63 -8.77
CA ASP A 37 6.80 14.50 -9.59
C ASP A 37 5.67 13.48 -9.82
N ILE A 38 4.89 13.19 -8.77
CA ILE A 38 3.67 12.37 -8.87
C ILE A 38 2.67 13.02 -9.82
N ASP A 39 2.45 14.34 -9.73
CA ASP A 39 1.54 15.08 -10.61
C ASP A 39 1.95 14.95 -12.09
N ARG A 40 3.24 15.04 -12.40
CA ARG A 40 3.76 14.85 -13.76
C ARG A 40 3.58 13.41 -14.25
N ALA A 41 3.94 12.42 -13.43
CA ALA A 41 3.81 11.01 -13.79
C ALA A 41 2.34 10.62 -14.02
N LEU A 42 1.43 11.13 -13.19
CA LEU A 42 -0.01 10.97 -13.36
C LEU A 42 -0.48 11.56 -14.70
N ALA A 43 -0.05 12.78 -15.04
CA ALA A 43 -0.42 13.39 -16.32
C ALA A 43 0.07 12.56 -17.52
N THR A 44 1.29 12.01 -17.45
CA THR A 44 1.83 11.11 -18.49
C THR A 44 1.00 9.83 -18.61
N ALA A 45 0.68 9.17 -17.49
CA ALA A 45 -0.13 7.95 -17.51
C ALA A 45 -1.52 8.19 -18.12
N LYS A 46 -2.17 9.31 -17.76
CA LYS A 46 -3.48 9.69 -18.32
C LYS A 46 -3.42 9.94 -19.83
N ALA A 47 -2.34 10.55 -20.32
CA ALA A 47 -2.15 10.79 -21.76
C ALA A 47 -1.95 9.50 -22.57
N SER A 48 -1.48 8.41 -21.94
CA SER A 48 -1.26 7.12 -22.63
C SER A 48 -2.55 6.44 -23.10
N SER A 49 -3.71 6.80 -22.55
CA SER A 49 -5.01 6.16 -22.80
C SER A 49 -5.03 4.63 -22.54
N LEU A 50 -4.07 4.12 -21.78
CA LEU A 50 -4.03 2.73 -21.35
C LEU A 50 -5.00 2.50 -20.18
N GLY A 51 -5.58 1.30 -20.12
CA GLY A 51 -6.29 0.84 -18.93
C GLY A 51 -5.31 0.66 -17.76
N LEU A 52 -5.81 0.75 -16.52
CA LEU A 52 -5.00 0.70 -15.30
C LEU A 52 -4.02 -0.48 -15.29
N GLU A 53 -4.50 -1.69 -15.60
CA GLU A 53 -3.69 -2.92 -15.56
C GLU A 53 -2.56 -2.94 -16.60
N ALA A 54 -2.71 -2.19 -17.70
CA ALA A 54 -1.69 -2.05 -18.73
C ALA A 54 -0.64 -0.99 -18.38
N ILE A 55 -0.87 -0.14 -17.37
CA ILE A 55 0.10 0.84 -16.89
C ILE A 55 1.29 0.11 -16.27
N GLN A 56 2.46 0.40 -16.82
CA GLN A 56 3.77 -0.10 -16.38
C GLN A 56 4.62 1.08 -15.91
N ARG A 57 5.83 0.80 -15.40
CA ARG A 57 6.73 1.81 -14.83
C ARG A 57 7.04 2.94 -15.82
N GLU A 58 7.24 2.60 -17.08
CA GLU A 58 7.51 3.51 -18.19
C GLU A 58 6.33 4.43 -18.52
N HIS A 59 5.11 4.02 -18.19
CA HIS A 59 3.90 4.82 -18.39
C HIS A 59 3.61 5.75 -17.20
N PHE A 60 4.24 5.53 -16.05
CA PHE A 60 4.14 6.37 -14.85
C PHE A 60 5.54 6.82 -14.40
N PRO A 61 6.22 7.70 -15.15
CA PRO A 61 7.64 7.99 -14.95
C PRO A 61 7.90 8.90 -13.73
N LEU A 62 8.26 8.28 -12.61
CA LEU A 62 8.79 8.98 -11.43
C LEU A 62 10.31 9.19 -11.54
N THR A 63 10.74 10.41 -11.24
CA THR A 63 12.15 10.83 -11.25
C THR A 63 12.67 11.14 -9.84
N VAL A 64 11.95 11.98 -9.11
CA VAL A 64 12.27 12.41 -7.74
C VAL A 64 11.73 11.40 -6.73
N MET A 65 10.46 11.01 -6.86
CA MET A 65 9.80 10.11 -5.91
C MET A 65 10.35 8.67 -5.97
N ARG A 66 11.01 8.32 -7.08
CA ARG A 66 11.56 6.99 -7.32
C ARG A 66 12.49 6.53 -6.20
N ALA A 67 13.45 7.37 -5.79
CA ALA A 67 14.42 7.02 -4.75
C ALA A 67 13.74 6.67 -3.42
N LYS A 68 12.65 7.37 -3.09
CA LYS A 68 11.87 7.12 -1.88
C LYS A 68 11.10 5.79 -1.94
N LEU A 69 10.58 5.42 -3.11
CA LEU A 69 9.96 4.10 -3.30
C LEU A 69 10.99 2.97 -3.23
N GLU A 70 12.17 3.15 -3.82
CA GLU A 70 13.27 2.18 -3.72
C GLU A 70 13.71 2.00 -2.25
N GLN A 71 13.85 3.09 -1.49
CA GLN A 71 14.12 3.02 -0.06
C GLN A 71 12.99 2.33 0.72
N ALA A 72 11.72 2.60 0.37
CA ALA A 72 10.59 1.92 0.98
C ALA A 72 10.67 0.39 0.77
N VAL A 73 11.01 -0.08 -0.43
CA VAL A 73 11.22 -1.50 -0.71
C VAL A 73 12.35 -2.09 0.15
N THR A 74 13.48 -1.39 0.30
CA THR A 74 14.56 -1.82 1.20
C THR A 74 14.07 -1.94 2.65
N GLU A 75 13.27 -0.99 3.15
CA GLU A 75 12.71 -1.08 4.50
C GLU A 75 11.72 -2.25 4.69
N MET A 76 11.02 -2.66 3.64
CA MET A 76 10.17 -3.85 3.64
C MET A 76 11.03 -5.13 3.77
N TYR A 77 12.01 -5.32 2.88
CA TYR A 77 12.76 -6.58 2.80
C TYR A 77 13.89 -6.71 3.83
N ASP A 78 14.63 -5.64 4.07
CA ASP A 78 15.85 -5.66 4.90
C ASP A 78 15.67 -4.91 6.22
N GLY A 79 14.76 -3.93 6.24
CA GLY A 79 14.43 -3.15 7.42
C GLY A 79 13.34 -3.77 8.29
N ARG A 80 12.54 -2.90 8.90
CA ARG A 80 11.49 -3.26 9.88
C ARG A 80 10.27 -4.00 9.31
N GLY A 81 10.13 -4.08 7.98
CA GLY A 81 9.04 -4.81 7.34
C GLY A 81 7.76 -4.01 7.06
N PHE A 82 7.75 -2.69 7.29
CA PHE A 82 6.61 -1.82 6.94
C PHE A 82 7.04 -0.36 6.79
N VAL A 83 6.29 0.46 6.07
CA VAL A 83 6.50 1.92 6.00
C VAL A 83 5.17 2.65 5.81
N VAL A 84 5.06 3.86 6.35
CA VAL A 84 3.93 4.76 6.08
C VAL A 84 4.41 5.96 5.28
N LEU A 85 4.03 6.01 4.00
CA LEU A 85 4.16 7.20 3.18
C LEU A 85 3.03 8.17 3.54
N ARG A 86 3.37 9.39 3.96
CA ARG A 86 2.40 10.40 4.43
C ARG A 86 2.50 11.68 3.63
N GLY A 87 1.38 12.37 3.44
CA GLY A 87 1.35 13.70 2.84
C GLY A 87 0.92 13.74 1.37
N LEU A 88 0.47 12.62 0.80
CA LEU A 88 -0.20 12.64 -0.50
C LEU A 88 -1.49 13.48 -0.38
N PRO A 89 -1.66 14.55 -1.17
CA PRO A 89 -2.79 15.45 -1.02
C PRO A 89 -4.02 14.89 -1.77
N VAL A 90 -4.55 13.75 -1.30
CA VAL A 90 -5.61 12.95 -1.96
C VAL A 90 -6.81 13.77 -2.45
N ARG A 91 -7.16 14.86 -1.74
CA ARG A 91 -8.27 15.76 -2.10
C ARG A 91 -8.05 16.57 -3.39
N ARG A 92 -6.83 16.61 -3.93
CA ARG A 92 -6.49 17.26 -5.20
C ARG A 92 -6.81 16.39 -6.41
N TYR A 93 -7.09 15.12 -6.20
CA TYR A 93 -7.23 14.10 -7.24
C TYR A 93 -8.64 13.52 -7.23
N SER A 94 -9.10 13.00 -8.37
CA SER A 94 -10.26 12.10 -8.38
C SER A 94 -9.89 10.75 -7.75
N ASP A 95 -10.89 9.94 -7.40
CA ASP A 95 -10.66 8.59 -6.88
C ASP A 95 -9.87 7.72 -7.87
N ASP A 96 -10.19 7.83 -9.17
CA ASP A 96 -9.45 7.15 -10.24
C ASP A 96 -8.00 7.61 -10.33
N ASP A 97 -7.75 8.92 -10.17
CA ASP A 97 -6.40 9.48 -10.17
C ASP A 97 -5.60 8.97 -8.96
N VAL A 98 -6.22 8.87 -7.79
CA VAL A 98 -5.58 8.27 -6.60
C VAL A 98 -5.29 6.78 -6.81
N GLY A 99 -6.22 6.04 -7.41
CA GLY A 99 -6.02 4.64 -7.79
C GLY A 99 -4.86 4.46 -8.76
N LEU A 100 -4.74 5.34 -9.77
CA LEU A 100 -3.64 5.35 -10.72
C LEU A 100 -2.30 5.72 -10.09
N ILE A 101 -2.27 6.67 -9.15
CA ILE A 101 -1.06 6.98 -8.36
C ILE A 101 -0.63 5.75 -7.55
N PHE A 102 -1.58 5.10 -6.87
CA PHE A 102 -1.29 3.94 -6.05
C PHE A 102 -0.79 2.74 -6.88
N TRP A 103 -1.43 2.50 -8.02
CA TRP A 103 -0.97 1.54 -9.01
C TRP A 103 0.45 1.85 -9.49
N GLY A 104 0.70 3.11 -9.85
CA GLY A 104 2.01 3.62 -10.25
C GLY A 104 3.08 3.30 -9.21
N PHE A 105 2.83 3.56 -7.93
CA PHE A 105 3.74 3.16 -6.84
C PHE A 105 3.96 1.65 -6.80
N GLY A 106 2.88 0.87 -6.89
CA GLY A 106 2.96 -0.59 -6.94
C GLY A 106 3.89 -1.10 -8.04
N ARG A 107 3.89 -0.48 -9.23
CA ARG A 107 4.78 -0.84 -10.35
C ARG A 107 6.27 -0.57 -10.09
N TYR A 108 6.61 0.29 -9.13
CA TYR A 108 8.00 0.47 -8.67
C TYR A 108 8.38 -0.48 -7.54
N MET A 109 7.38 -1.02 -6.82
CA MET A 109 7.60 -1.86 -5.65
C MET A 109 7.49 -3.35 -5.96
N GLY A 110 6.86 -3.75 -7.06
CA GLY A 110 6.81 -5.15 -7.47
C GLY A 110 5.82 -5.43 -8.59
N THR A 111 5.32 -6.66 -8.62
CA THR A 111 4.29 -7.12 -9.55
C THR A 111 2.97 -7.30 -8.79
N PRO A 112 1.87 -6.63 -9.19
CA PRO A 112 0.55 -6.84 -8.62
C PRO A 112 0.10 -8.30 -8.78
N LEU A 113 -0.55 -8.82 -7.74
CA LEU A 113 -1.14 -10.16 -7.72
C LEU A 113 -2.66 -10.04 -7.65
N TYR A 114 -3.36 -11.02 -8.20
CA TYR A 114 -4.81 -11.13 -8.07
C TYR A 114 -5.19 -11.31 -6.60
N GLN A 115 -6.11 -10.47 -6.11
CA GLN A 115 -6.49 -10.40 -4.69
C GLN A 115 -7.74 -11.23 -4.37
N ASN A 116 -8.52 -11.59 -5.39
CA ASN A 116 -9.74 -12.38 -5.26
C ASN A 116 -10.01 -13.26 -6.50
N PRO A 117 -10.95 -14.21 -6.41
CA PRO A 117 -11.36 -15.06 -7.54
C PRO A 117 -11.89 -14.29 -8.75
N GLN A 118 -12.32 -13.04 -8.56
CA GLN A 118 -12.80 -12.15 -9.62
C GLN A 118 -11.66 -11.53 -10.44
N GLY A 119 -10.40 -11.72 -10.02
CA GLY A 119 -9.24 -11.21 -10.72
C GLY A 119 -8.97 -9.73 -10.45
N GLU A 120 -9.47 -9.17 -9.34
CA GLU A 120 -9.15 -7.78 -9.00
C GLU A 120 -7.67 -7.64 -8.60
N LEU A 121 -6.97 -6.73 -9.27
CA LEU A 121 -5.57 -6.38 -8.97
C LEU A 121 -5.47 -5.17 -8.04
N LEU A 122 -6.50 -4.34 -7.98
CA LEU A 122 -6.65 -3.23 -7.04
C LEU A 122 -8.09 -3.19 -6.51
N GLY A 123 -8.26 -3.58 -5.26
CA GLY A 123 -9.57 -3.60 -4.59
C GLY A 123 -9.83 -2.36 -3.76
N HIS A 124 -11.11 -2.00 -3.62
CA HIS A 124 -11.55 -1.00 -2.65
C HIS A 124 -11.89 -1.66 -1.31
N VAL A 125 -11.46 -1.03 -0.22
CA VAL A 125 -11.75 -1.47 1.14
C VAL A 125 -12.64 -0.44 1.83
N TYR A 126 -13.90 -0.78 2.02
CA TYR A 126 -14.90 0.02 2.74
C TYR A 126 -16.08 -0.85 3.15
N ASP A 127 -16.94 -0.34 4.03
CA ASP A 127 -18.17 -1.03 4.36
C ASP A 127 -19.14 -0.97 3.17
N HIS A 128 -19.32 -2.10 2.48
CA HIS A 128 -20.26 -2.25 1.37
C HIS A 128 -21.71 -2.49 1.86
N GLY A 129 -21.95 -2.43 3.18
CA GLY A 129 -23.25 -2.74 3.78
C GLY A 129 -23.56 -4.24 3.80
N ARG A 130 -22.54 -5.10 3.72
CA ARG A 130 -22.68 -6.56 3.73
C ARG A 130 -22.56 -7.11 5.16
N THR A 131 -23.14 -8.28 5.42
CA THR A 131 -23.11 -8.92 6.75
C THR A 131 -21.96 -9.92 6.84
N TYR A 132 -21.02 -9.67 7.76
CA TYR A 132 -19.89 -10.56 8.02
C TYR A 132 -20.38 -11.96 8.47
N GLY A 133 -19.78 -13.02 7.93
CA GLY A 133 -20.16 -14.41 8.22
C GLY A 133 -21.11 -15.06 7.20
N ASN A 134 -21.66 -14.30 6.25
CA ASN A 134 -22.34 -14.88 5.10
C ASN A 134 -21.34 -15.55 4.15
N ILE A 135 -21.77 -16.63 3.51
CA ILE A 135 -21.06 -17.26 2.39
C ILE A 135 -20.86 -16.16 1.33
N ASP A 136 -19.60 -15.85 1.00
CA ASP A 136 -19.17 -14.82 0.05
C ASP A 136 -19.06 -13.36 0.56
N VAL A 137 -19.03 -13.11 1.87
CA VAL A 137 -18.68 -11.78 2.42
C VAL A 137 -17.27 -11.79 3.00
N ARG A 138 -16.39 -10.96 2.46
CA ARG A 138 -15.04 -10.75 2.98
C ARG A 138 -15.02 -9.66 4.04
N GLY A 139 -14.10 -9.76 4.99
CA GLY A 139 -14.02 -8.82 6.11
C GLY A 139 -13.84 -7.36 5.68
N TYR A 140 -13.09 -7.12 4.61
CA TYR A 140 -12.87 -5.78 4.05
C TYR A 140 -14.15 -5.12 3.49
N GLU A 141 -15.23 -5.89 3.30
CA GLU A 141 -16.50 -5.40 2.78
C GLU A 141 -17.48 -4.95 3.89
N THR A 142 -17.04 -4.94 5.15
CA THR A 142 -17.89 -4.74 6.33
C THR A 142 -17.23 -3.83 7.36
N ASN A 143 -17.99 -3.41 8.37
CA ASN A 143 -17.46 -2.73 9.55
C ASN A 143 -17.05 -3.68 10.70
N ALA A 144 -17.00 -4.99 10.45
CA ALA A 144 -16.66 -5.99 11.45
C ALA A 144 -15.18 -5.95 11.84
N TYR A 145 -14.86 -6.46 13.03
CA TYR A 145 -13.48 -6.63 13.47
C TYR A 145 -12.73 -7.61 12.54
N LEU A 146 -11.59 -7.16 12.01
CA LEU A 146 -10.72 -7.98 11.18
C LEU A 146 -9.58 -8.55 12.05
N PRO A 147 -9.47 -9.88 12.22
CA PRO A 147 -8.41 -10.48 13.02
C PRO A 147 -7.04 -10.27 12.37
N TYR A 148 -5.98 -10.33 13.18
CA TYR A 148 -4.61 -10.33 12.67
C TYR A 148 -4.37 -11.50 11.71
N HIS A 149 -3.80 -11.20 10.56
CA HIS A 149 -3.48 -12.16 9.51
C HIS A 149 -2.31 -11.65 8.67
N THR A 150 -1.79 -12.51 7.81
CA THR A 150 -0.86 -12.17 6.74
C THR A 150 -1.54 -12.48 5.41
N ASP A 151 -1.38 -11.60 4.45
CA ASP A 151 -1.88 -11.82 3.09
C ASP A 151 -0.93 -12.70 2.28
N ALA A 152 -1.43 -13.18 1.14
CA ALA A 152 -0.59 -13.82 0.14
C ALA A 152 0.27 -12.77 -0.60
N GLY A 153 1.50 -13.14 -0.92
CA GLY A 153 2.47 -12.27 -1.59
C GLY A 153 3.56 -11.75 -0.64
N ASP A 154 4.54 -11.06 -1.21
CA ASP A 154 5.69 -10.56 -0.44
C ASP A 154 5.40 -9.22 0.29
N MET A 155 4.46 -8.43 -0.24
CA MET A 155 4.10 -7.11 0.27
C MET A 155 2.60 -6.84 0.08
N VAL A 156 2.00 -6.18 1.06
CA VAL A 156 0.65 -5.61 0.98
C VAL A 156 0.72 -4.09 1.11
N GLY A 157 -0.08 -3.39 0.31
CA GLY A 157 -0.19 -1.94 0.35
C GLY A 157 -1.63 -1.50 0.61
N LEU A 158 -1.80 -0.47 1.42
CA LEU A 158 -3.10 0.18 1.65
C LEU A 158 -2.95 1.70 1.46
N LEU A 159 -3.88 2.29 0.71
CA LEU A 159 -3.98 3.73 0.54
C LEU A 159 -5.31 4.24 1.10
N CYS A 160 -5.23 5.19 2.02
CA CYS A 160 -6.40 5.85 2.59
C CYS A 160 -6.94 6.95 1.66
N LEU A 161 -8.01 6.64 0.92
CA LEU A 161 -8.75 7.63 0.11
C LEU A 161 -9.53 8.60 1.00
N ARG A 162 -10.26 8.04 1.98
CA ARG A 162 -11.08 8.76 2.95
C ARG A 162 -10.95 8.06 4.29
N ARG A 163 -10.86 8.85 5.36
CA ARG A 163 -10.91 8.31 6.73
C ARG A 163 -12.34 7.87 7.05
N SER A 164 -12.48 6.84 7.87
CA SER A 164 -13.76 6.46 8.47
C SER A 164 -14.34 7.62 9.29
N LEU A 165 -15.65 7.62 9.46
CA LEU A 165 -16.35 8.56 10.35
C LEU A 165 -15.95 8.33 11.82
N GLU A 166 -15.85 7.06 12.20
CA GLU A 166 -15.42 6.58 13.51
C GLU A 166 -14.79 5.18 13.39
N GLY A 167 -14.18 4.69 14.46
CA GLY A 167 -13.47 3.41 14.46
C GLY A 167 -12.16 3.44 13.66
N GLY A 168 -11.56 2.26 13.45
CA GLY A 168 -10.14 2.15 13.09
C GLY A 168 -9.30 2.59 14.29
N LEU A 169 -8.70 1.63 15.00
CA LEU A 169 -7.96 1.87 16.25
C LEU A 169 -7.03 3.10 16.19
#